data_AF-A0A2N0R5J5-F1
#
_entry.id   AF-A0A2N0R5J5-F1
#
_cell.length_a   1.000
_cell.length_b   1.000
_cell.length_c   1.000
_cell.angle_alpha   90.00
_cell.angle_beta   90.00
_cell.angle_gamma   90.00
#
_symmetry.space_group_name_H-M   'P 1'
#
loop_
_entity.id
_entity.type
_entity.pdbx_description
1 polymer ?
#
loop_
_entity_poly.entity_id
_entity_poly.type
_entity_poly.pdbx_seq_one_letter_code
_entity_poly.pdbx_strand_id
1 'polypeptide(L)'
;MNLLIGLLNIAIEEDNNRVSYLIQKAEILAEIELFYLLPHQRRWQAWFPEVIHYYADTDKTRIEIERLIKEGECDTKEFSEMQESLLKQLQIKHNLNDNKVILEKVKSNDEKLNKLEKLEEKLEKLDKLEKLEEKLEKLD
;
A
#
# COMPACT_ATOMS: atom_id res chain seq x y z
N MET A 1 20.66 43.85 -14.00
CA MET A 1 21.29 42.54 -14.30
C MET A 1 21.64 41.77 -13.02
N ASN A 2 22.26 42.40 -12.01
CA ASN A 2 22.64 41.71 -10.74
C ASN A 2 21.47 41.24 -9.88
N LEU A 3 20.35 41.97 -9.88
CA LEU A 3 19.12 41.58 -9.15
C LEU A 3 18.50 40.31 -9.73
N LEU A 4 18.51 40.18 -11.06
CA LEU A 4 17.95 39.02 -11.75
C LEU A 4 18.81 37.76 -11.52
N ILE A 5 20.14 37.93 -11.51
CA ILE A 5 21.10 36.87 -11.15
C ILE A 5 20.92 36.45 -9.68
N GLY A 6 20.71 37.40 -8.76
CA GLY A 6 20.47 37.11 -7.35
C GLY A 6 19.17 36.34 -7.11
N LEU A 7 18.06 36.76 -7.75
CA LEU A 7 16.78 36.05 -7.67
C LEU A 7 16.85 34.65 -8.28
N LEU A 8 17.56 34.49 -9.41
CA LEU A 8 17.77 33.19 -10.03
C LEU A 8 18.58 32.26 -9.14
N ASN A 9 19.63 32.76 -8.46
CA ASN A 9 20.43 31.93 -7.56
C ASN A 9 19.62 31.42 -6.36
N ILE A 10 18.75 32.26 -5.79
CA ILE A 10 17.84 31.86 -4.69
C ILE A 10 16.87 30.77 -5.16
N ALA A 11 16.25 30.94 -6.33
CA ALA A 11 15.34 29.94 -6.88
C ALA A 11 16.05 28.60 -7.20
N ILE A 12 17.27 28.65 -7.76
CA ILE A 12 18.07 27.45 -8.00
C ILE A 12 18.44 26.77 -6.68
N GLU A 13 18.82 27.52 -5.65
CA GLU A 13 19.20 26.96 -4.35
C GLU A 13 18.00 26.30 -3.64
N GLU A 14 16.81 26.87 -3.77
CA GLU A 14 15.55 26.31 -3.26
C GLU A 14 15.16 25.00 -3.99
N ASP A 15 15.38 24.94 -5.30
CA ASP A 15 15.04 23.77 -6.14
C ASP A 15 16.19 22.75 -6.30
N ASN A 16 17.40 23.03 -5.79
CA ASN A 16 18.57 22.12 -5.85
C ASN A 16 18.45 20.97 -4.85
N ASN A 17 17.37 20.20 -4.99
CA ASN A 17 17.12 19.01 -4.22
C ASN A 17 17.58 17.77 -5.00
N ARG A 18 18.54 17.05 -4.43
CA ARG A 18 19.04 15.77 -4.97
C ARG A 18 17.92 14.76 -5.20
N VAL A 19 16.90 14.76 -4.35
CA VAL A 19 15.74 13.85 -4.49
C VAL A 19 14.94 14.21 -5.75
N SER A 20 14.60 15.49 -5.94
CA SER A 20 13.88 15.96 -7.14
C SER A 20 14.65 15.66 -8.43
N TYR A 21 15.98 15.83 -8.42
CA TYR A 21 16.84 15.46 -9.55
C TYR A 21 16.76 13.97 -9.89
N LEU A 22 16.80 13.10 -8.88
CA LEU A 22 16.71 11.65 -9.07
C LEU A 22 15.33 11.22 -9.58
N ILE A 23 14.26 11.85 -9.09
CA ILE A 23 12.89 11.62 -9.56
C ILE A 23 12.77 11.98 -11.04
N GLN A 24 13.16 13.20 -11.43
CA GLN A 24 13.13 13.64 -12.82
C GLN A 24 13.99 12.73 -13.72
N LYS A 25 15.16 12.31 -13.23
CA LYS A 25 16.02 11.39 -13.98
C LYS A 25 15.34 10.03 -14.19
N ALA A 26 14.59 9.53 -13.20
CA ALA A 26 13.83 8.28 -13.33
C ALA A 26 12.65 8.43 -14.30
N GLU A 27 11.92 9.54 -14.24
CA GLU A 27 10.83 9.86 -15.17
C GLU A 27 11.33 9.91 -16.62
N ILE A 28 12.41 10.63 -16.88
CA ILE A 28 13.03 10.70 -18.21
C ILE A 28 13.47 9.32 -18.70
N LEU A 29 14.05 8.49 -17.83
CA LEU A 29 14.44 7.12 -18.20
C LEU A 29 13.23 6.26 -18.56
N ALA A 30 12.13 6.37 -17.81
CA ALA A 30 10.89 5.64 -18.10
C ALA A 30 10.27 6.09 -19.43
N GLU A 31 10.28 7.39 -19.74
CA GLU A 31 9.84 7.92 -21.03
C GLU A 31 10.71 7.41 -22.19
N ILE A 32 12.04 7.42 -22.02
CA ILE A 32 12.98 6.85 -23.00
C ILE A 32 12.66 5.37 -23.24
N GLU A 33 12.46 4.60 -22.17
CA GLU A 33 12.15 3.17 -22.28
C GLU A 33 10.84 2.91 -23.01
N LEU A 34 9.79 3.67 -22.69
CA LEU A 34 8.45 3.48 -23.22
C LEU A 34 8.33 3.91 -24.69
N PHE A 35 8.94 5.04 -25.06
CA PHE A 35 8.72 5.68 -26.36
C PHE A 35 9.87 5.51 -27.36
N TYR A 36 11.10 5.34 -26.89
CA TYR A 36 12.30 5.46 -27.75
C TYR A 36 13.09 4.15 -27.91
N LEU A 37 12.78 3.07 -27.18
CA LEU A 37 13.49 1.80 -27.28
C LEU A 37 12.73 0.73 -28.08
N LEU A 38 13.43 0.10 -29.03
CA LEU A 38 12.93 -1.06 -29.75
C LEU A 38 12.84 -2.30 -28.83
N PRO A 39 11.93 -3.26 -29.09
CA PRO A 39 11.72 -4.42 -28.21
C PRO A 39 12.98 -5.24 -27.90
N HIS A 40 13.95 -5.28 -28.82
CA HIS A 40 15.21 -6.00 -28.60
C HIS A 40 16.21 -5.22 -27.71
N GLN A 41 16.15 -3.89 -27.70
CA GLN A 41 17.00 -3.04 -26.84
C GLN A 41 16.55 -3.12 -25.38
N ARG A 42 15.24 -3.19 -25.13
CA ARG A 42 14.67 -3.38 -23.77
C ARG A 42 15.03 -4.73 -23.15
N ARG A 43 15.31 -5.75 -23.97
CA ARG A 43 15.76 -7.07 -23.51
C ARG A 43 17.28 -7.16 -23.33
N TRP A 44 18.00 -6.07 -23.54
CA TRP A 44 19.45 -6.10 -23.46
C TRP A 44 19.90 -5.97 -22.00
N GLN A 45 20.25 -7.11 -21.40
CA GLN A 45 20.61 -7.20 -19.97
C GLN A 45 21.77 -6.28 -19.57
N ALA A 46 22.65 -5.92 -20.51
CA ALA A 46 23.73 -4.97 -20.26
C ALA A 46 23.22 -3.54 -19.98
N TRP A 47 22.04 -3.18 -20.52
CA TRP A 47 21.43 -1.85 -20.37
C TRP A 47 20.31 -1.86 -19.33
N PHE A 48 19.54 -2.95 -19.27
CA PHE A 48 18.44 -3.16 -18.32
C PHE A 48 18.66 -4.48 -17.57
N PRO A 49 19.45 -4.47 -16.49
CA PRO A 49 19.66 -5.66 -15.69
C PRO A 49 18.39 -6.04 -14.96
N GLU A 50 18.20 -7.34 -14.74
CA GLU A 50 17.07 -7.87 -13.97
C GLU A 50 17.17 -7.51 -12.48
N VAL A 51 18.38 -7.35 -11.96
CA VAL A 51 18.67 -7.01 -10.56
C VAL A 51 19.70 -5.88 -10.49
N ILE A 52 19.44 -4.87 -9.67
CA ILE A 52 20.37 -3.76 -9.41
C ILE A 52 20.91 -3.89 -7.98
N HIS A 53 22.22 -4.04 -7.84
CA HIS A 53 22.88 -4.03 -6.54
C HIS A 53 23.21 -2.59 -6.12
N TYR A 54 22.67 -2.15 -4.99
CA TYR A 54 22.99 -0.86 -4.38
C TYR A 54 23.57 -1.05 -2.99
N TYR A 55 24.51 -0.19 -2.62
CA TYR A 55 24.98 -0.09 -1.25
C TYR A 55 24.12 0.92 -0.52
N ALA A 56 23.57 0.52 0.62
CA ALA A 56 22.91 1.42 1.54
C ALA A 56 23.44 1.24 2.95
N ASP A 57 23.45 2.35 3.67
CA ASP A 57 23.82 2.42 5.08
C ASP A 57 22.72 1.74 5.91
N THR A 58 23.10 0.76 6.71
CA THR A 58 22.16 -0.06 7.48
C THR A 58 21.30 0.76 8.44
N ASP A 59 21.84 1.84 9.02
CA ASP A 59 21.10 2.65 9.99
C ASP A 59 20.11 3.58 9.28
N LYS A 60 20.53 4.18 8.16
CA LYS A 60 19.62 4.98 7.31
C LYS A 60 18.49 4.14 6.75
N THR A 61 18.80 2.95 6.26
CA THR A 61 17.79 2.01 5.75
C THR A 61 16.82 1.61 6.85
N ARG A 62 17.29 1.35 8.08
CA ARG A 62 16.41 1.02 9.21
C ARG A 62 15.40 2.14 9.48
N ILE A 63 15.86 3.39 9.57
CA ILE A 63 14.99 4.55 9.83
C ILE A 63 13.92 4.69 8.75
N GLU A 64 14.31 4.55 7.49
CA GLU A 64 13.39 4.73 6.36
C GLU A 64 12.35 3.61 6.27
N ILE A 65 12.76 2.35 6.49
CA ILE A 65 11.83 1.22 6.52
C ILE A 65 10.82 1.37 7.66
N GLU A 66 11.24 1.82 8.84
CA GLU A 66 10.32 2.12 9.96
C GLU A 66 9.35 3.26 9.63
N ARG A 67 9.79 4.27 8.88
CA ARG A 67 8.93 5.36 8.38
C ARG A 67 7.87 4.83 7.43
N LEU A 68 8.27 4.05 6.42
CA LEU A 68 7.38 3.45 5.42
C LEU A 68 6.34 2.50 6.05
N ILE A 69 6.74 1.74 7.09
CA ILE A 69 5.82 0.89 7.85
C ILE A 69 4.76 1.74 8.56
N LYS A 70 5.15 2.84 9.21
CA LYS A 70 4.22 3.74 9.92
C LYS A 70 3.25 4.43 8.96
N GLU A 71 3.73 4.79 7.77
CA GLU A 71 2.94 5.44 6.72
C GLU A 71 2.06 4.43 5.94
N GLY A 72 2.31 3.13 6.08
CA GLY A 72 1.56 2.07 5.39
C GLY A 72 1.97 1.86 3.93
N GLU A 73 3.07 2.47 3.48
CA GLU A 73 3.58 2.40 2.10
C GLU A 73 4.45 1.16 1.83
N CYS A 74 4.77 0.39 2.88
CA CYS A 74 5.69 -0.74 2.80
C CYS A 74 5.07 -2.03 2.20
N ASP A 75 3.75 -2.08 1.95
CA ASP A 75 3.07 -3.31 1.52
C ASP A 75 3.09 -3.51 0.00
N THR A 76 4.09 -4.26 -0.47
CA THR A 76 4.11 -4.83 -1.83
C THR A 76 3.89 -6.34 -1.74
N LYS A 77 2.67 -6.78 -2.06
CA LYS A 77 2.32 -8.22 -2.10
C LYS A 77 3.22 -9.04 -3.04
N GLU A 78 3.88 -8.39 -4.00
CA GLU A 78 4.71 -9.02 -5.02
C GLU A 78 6.08 -9.50 -4.49
N PHE A 79 6.55 -9.00 -3.33
CA PHE A 79 7.89 -9.31 -2.81
C PHE A 79 7.93 -9.65 -1.31
N SER A 80 6.84 -10.25 -0.79
CA SER A 80 6.68 -10.59 0.64
C SER A 80 7.87 -11.38 1.22
N GLU A 81 8.41 -12.36 0.50
CA GLU A 81 9.55 -13.17 0.97
C GLU A 81 10.84 -12.34 1.10
N MET A 82 11.11 -11.48 0.12
CA MET A 82 12.29 -10.61 0.12
C MET A 82 12.19 -9.57 1.23
N GLN A 83 11.00 -9.02 1.45
CA GLN A 83 10.72 -8.07 2.53
C GLN A 83 10.95 -8.70 3.91
N GLU A 84 10.46 -9.91 4.15
CA GLU A 84 10.72 -10.62 5.41
C GLU A 84 12.23 -10.85 5.63
N SER A 85 12.96 -11.21 4.57
CA SER A 85 14.41 -11.41 4.66
C SER A 85 15.16 -10.11 4.99
N LEU A 86 14.74 -8.99 4.41
CA LEU A 86 15.28 -7.66 4.67
C LEU A 86 15.05 -7.24 6.13
N LEU A 87 13.80 -7.40 6.62
CA LEU A 87 13.44 -7.04 7.99
C LEU A 87 14.23 -7.86 9.02
N LYS A 88 14.45 -9.15 8.75
CA LYS A 88 15.32 -10.02 9.56
C LYS A 88 16.77 -9.53 9.57
N GLN A 89 17.33 -9.18 8.41
CA GLN A 89 18.70 -8.65 8.31
C GLN A 89 18.86 -7.31 9.02
N LEU A 90 17.88 -6.41 8.91
CA LEU A 90 17.88 -5.10 9.57
C LEU A 90 17.58 -5.16 11.07
N GLN A 91 17.21 -6.35 11.58
CA GLN A 91 16.79 -6.61 12.96
C GLN A 91 15.58 -5.77 13.39
N ILE A 92 14.72 -5.42 12.42
CA ILE A 92 13.50 -4.66 12.68
C ILE A 92 12.45 -5.66 13.17
N LYS A 93 11.96 -5.45 14.40
CA LYS A 93 10.83 -6.20 14.95
C LYS A 93 9.54 -5.73 14.29
N HIS A 94 9.29 -6.14 13.06
CA HIS A 94 7.99 -5.97 12.43
C HIS A 94 7.08 -7.12 12.85
N ASN A 95 6.18 -6.87 13.80
CA ASN A 95 5.12 -7.82 14.11
C ASN A 95 4.09 -7.79 12.97
N LEU A 96 4.31 -8.58 11.92
CA LEU A 96 3.25 -8.99 10.97
C LEU A 96 2.01 -9.58 11.70
N ASN A 97 2.18 -9.93 12.97
CA ASN A 97 1.16 -10.49 13.83
C ASN A 97 -0.01 -9.54 14.10
N ASP A 98 0.16 -8.22 14.09
CA ASP A 98 -0.97 -7.31 14.34
C ASP A 98 -1.99 -7.38 13.19
N ASN A 99 -1.53 -7.46 11.95
CA ASN A 99 -2.40 -7.70 10.79
C ASN A 99 -3.01 -9.10 10.79
N LYS A 100 -2.30 -10.12 11.29
CA LYS A 100 -2.86 -11.47 11.45
C LYS A 100 -3.98 -11.52 12.50
N VAL A 101 -3.79 -10.85 13.63
CA VAL A 101 -4.79 -10.73 14.71
C VAL A 101 -6.00 -9.92 14.22
N ILE A 102 -5.78 -8.85 13.44
CA ILE A 102 -6.86 -8.08 12.82
C ILE A 102 -7.61 -8.95 11.80
N LEU A 103 -6.92 -9.72 10.96
CA LEU A 103 -7.52 -10.61 9.97
C LEU A 103 -8.35 -11.74 10.61
N GLU A 104 -7.86 -12.34 11.69
CA GLU A 104 -8.61 -13.36 12.45
C GLU A 104 -9.85 -12.76 13.13
N LYS A 105 -9.75 -11.53 13.67
CA LYS A 105 -10.91 -10.79 14.19
C LYS A 105 -11.94 -10.46 13.11
N VAL A 106 -11.50 -10.03 11.92
CA VAL A 106 -12.38 -9.73 10.78
C VAL A 106 -13.14 -10.99 10.35
N LYS A 107 -12.45 -12.13 10.18
CA LYS A 107 -13.10 -13.41 9.85
C LYS A 107 -14.13 -13.85 10.90
N SER A 108 -13.80 -13.69 12.18
CA SER A 108 -14.74 -14.00 13.28
C SER A 108 -15.97 -13.08 13.28
N ASN A 109 -15.82 -11.83 12.85
CA ASN A 109 -16.93 -10.88 12.73
C ASN A 109 -17.84 -11.19 11.53
N ASP A 110 -17.30 -11.61 10.39
CA ASP A 110 -18.11 -12.05 9.23
C ASP A 110 -19.03 -13.23 9.58
N GLU A 111 -18.52 -14.21 10.33
CA GLU A 111 -19.33 -15.33 10.80
C GLU A 111 -20.46 -14.90 11.75
N LYS A 112 -20.22 -13.87 12.57
CA LYS A 112 -21.25 -13.31 13.46
C LYS A 112 -22.30 -12.54 12.66
N LEU A 113 -21.89 -11.79 11.63
CA LEU A 113 -22.79 -11.03 10.75
C LEU A 113 -23.78 -11.96 10.05
N ASN A 114 -23.28 -13.06 9.47
CA ASN A 114 -24.10 -14.08 8.80
C ASN A 114 -25.12 -14.76 9.74
N LYS A 115 -24.82 -14.88 11.04
CA LYS A 115 -25.76 -15.41 12.03
C LYS A 115 -26.83 -14.39 12.40
N LEU A 116 -26.47 -13.11 12.43
CA LEU A 116 -27.38 -11.99 12.71
C LEU A 116 -28.40 -11.81 11.60
N GLU A 117 -27.97 -11.87 10.34
CA GLU A 117 -28.85 -11.79 9.16
C GLU A 117 -29.91 -12.92 9.15
N LYS A 118 -29.50 -14.15 9.51
CA LYS A 118 -30.43 -15.29 9.68
C LYS A 118 -31.42 -15.12 10.83
N LEU A 119 -31.09 -14.35 11.87
CA LEU A 119 -32.00 -14.04 12.96
C LEU A 119 -32.99 -12.96 12.56
N GLU A 120 -32.55 -11.97 11.80
CA GLU A 120 -33.38 -10.89 11.28
C GLU A 120 -34.47 -11.43 10.33
N GLU A 121 -34.12 -12.34 9.41
CA GLU A 121 -35.11 -13.03 8.55
C GLU A 121 -36.16 -13.83 9.35
N LYS A 122 -35.76 -14.39 10.50
CA LYS A 122 -36.70 -15.13 11.37
C LYS A 122 -37.63 -14.17 12.11
N LEU A 123 -37.12 -13.03 12.56
CA LEU A 123 -37.90 -12.00 13.24
C LEU A 123 -38.99 -11.46 12.30
N GLU A 124 -38.63 -11.19 11.05
CA GLU A 124 -39.56 -10.66 10.05
C GLU A 124 -40.67 -11.65 9.66
N LYS A 125 -40.38 -12.96 9.75
CA LYS A 125 -41.40 -14.01 9.60
C LYS A 125 -42.34 -14.07 10.80
N LEU A 126 -41.84 -13.79 12.01
CA LEU A 126 -42.63 -13.76 13.24
C LEU A 126 -43.61 -12.57 13.21
N ASP A 127 -43.14 -11.37 12.85
CA ASP A 127 -43.98 -10.17 12.70
C ASP A 127 -45.13 -10.37 11.70
N LYS A 128 -44.89 -11.16 10.64
CA LYS A 128 -45.92 -11.49 9.63
C LYS A 128 -46.96 -12.45 10.20
N LEU A 129 -46.58 -13.38 11.08
CA LEU A 129 -47.47 -14.30 11.77
C LEU A 129 -48.34 -13.58 12.81
N GLU A 130 -47.75 -12.70 13.61
CA GLU A 130 -48.46 -11.91 14.63
C GLU A 130 -49.53 -11.01 13.98
N LYS A 131 -49.22 -10.36 12.85
CA LYS A 131 -50.19 -9.60 12.05
C LYS A 131 -51.32 -10.45 11.45
N LEU A 132 -51.13 -11.76 11.28
CA LEU A 132 -52.18 -12.67 10.82
C LEU A 132 -53.07 -13.13 11.98
N GLU A 133 -52.48 -13.40 13.16
CA GLU A 133 -53.24 -13.69 14.40
C GLU A 133 -54.15 -12.52 14.78
N GLU A 134 -53.64 -11.27 14.80
CA GLU A 134 -54.47 -10.09 15.10
C GLU A 134 -55.64 -9.89 14.10
N LYS A 135 -55.48 -10.36 12.86
CA LYS A 135 -56.56 -10.31 11.86
C LYS A 135 -57.59 -11.41 12.06
N LEU A 136 -57.18 -12.56 12.60
CA LEU A 136 -58.08 -13.66 12.95
C LEU A 136 -58.92 -13.30 14.18
N GLU A 137 -58.33 -12.70 15.22
CA GLU A 137 -59.06 -12.27 16.43
C GLU A 137 -60.11 -11.17 16.16
N LYS A 138 -59.96 -10.40 15.08
CA LYS A 138 -60.93 -9.36 14.67
C LYS A 138 -62.10 -9.90 13.83
N LEU A 139 -62.08 -11.19 13.49
CA LEU A 139 -63.12 -11.84 12.68
C LEU A 139 -64.16 -12.61 13.51
N ASP A 140 -63.91 -12.82 14.81
CA ASP A 140 -64.87 -13.31 15.81
C ASP A 140 -65.60 -12.14 16.51
#